data_AF-A0A3L7WXV7-F1
#
_entry.id   AF-A0A3L7WXV7-F1
#
_cell.length_a   1.000
_cell.length_b   1.000
_cell.length_c   1.000
_cell.angle_alpha   90.00
_cell.angle_beta   90.00
_cell.angle_gamma   90.00
#
_symmetry.space_group_name_H-M   'P 1'
#
loop_
_entity.id
_entity.type
_entity.pdbx_description
1 polymer ?
#
loop_
_entity_poly.entity_id
_entity_poly.type
_entity_poly.pdbx_seq_one_letter_code
_entity_poly.pdbx_strand_id
1 'polypeptide(L)' 'MPADTSDATFQADVLDSDIPVLVDFWAPWCGPCRMVAPVVEELSND' A
#
# COMPACT_ATOMS: atom_id res chain seq x y z
N MET A 1 -1.31 -10.13 0.30
CA MET A 1 -1.42 -9.53 -1.04
C MET A 1 -1.92 -8.12 -0.84
N PRO A 2 -1.22 -7.09 -1.33
CA PRO A 2 -1.71 -5.72 -1.22
C PRO A 2 -3.03 -5.60 -1.99
N ALA A 3 -4.02 -4.96 -1.36
CA ALA A 3 -5.26 -4.61 -2.03
C ALA A 3 -5.04 -3.28 -2.75
N ASP A 4 -5.21 -3.26 -4.07
CA ASP A 4 -5.20 -2.01 -4.83
C ASP A 4 -6.45 -1.20 -4.46
N THR A 5 -6.25 -0.01 -3.92
CA THR A 5 -7.33 0.92 -3.56
C THR A 5 -7.53 1.98 -4.64
N SER A 6 -8.68 2.64 -4.61
CA SER A 6 -9.04 3.73 -5.52
C SER A 6 -9.68 4.88 -4.74
N ASP A 7 -9.78 6.06 -5.35
CA ASP A 7 -10.46 7.20 -4.73
C ASP A 7 -11.89 6.88 -4.26
N ALA A 8 -12.60 6.01 -5.00
CA ALA A 8 -13.97 5.61 -4.66
C ALA A 8 -14.05 4.69 -3.44
N THR A 9 -12.98 3.95 -3.13
CA THR A 9 -12.95 2.95 -2.05
C THR A 9 -12.06 3.37 -0.87
N PHE A 10 -11.26 4.44 -1.01
CA PHE A 10 -10.31 4.91 -0.01
C PHE A 10 -10.94 5.17 1.38
N GLN A 11 -12.18 5.69 1.42
CA GLN A 11 -12.92 5.89 2.66
C GLN A 11 -13.06 4.57 3.44
N ALA A 12 -13.54 3.53 2.77
CA ALA A 12 -13.78 2.23 3.41
C ALA A 12 -12.48 1.45 3.65
N ASP A 13 -11.54 1.51 2.71
CA ASP A 13 -10.31 0.71 2.75
C ASP A 13 -9.27 1.29 3.74
N VAL A 14 -9.25 2.62 3.92
CA VAL A 14 -8.18 3.32 4.66
C VAL A 14 -8.72 4.13 5.83
N LEU A 15 -9.71 5.00 5.60
CA LEU A 15 -10.15 5.98 6.62
C LEU A 15 -11.00 5.34 7.72
N ASP A 16 -11.82 4.35 7.37
CA ASP A 16 -12.69 3.62 8.29
C ASP A 16 -12.04 2.33 8.82
N SER A 17 -10.74 2.12 8.60
CA SER A 17 -10.01 0.93 9.06
C SER A 17 -9.83 0.90 10.58
N ASP A 18 -10.13 -0.23 11.20
CA ASP A 18 -9.90 -0.48 12.63
C ASP A 18 -8.42 -0.71 12.99
N ILE A 19 -7.56 -0.85 11.97
CA ILE A 19 -6.11 -1.05 12.13
C ILE A 19 -5.32 0.01 11.35
N PRO A 20 -4.08 0.32 11.76
CA PRO A 20 -3.21 1.20 10.98
C PRO A 20 -3.00 0.68 9.56
N VAL A 21 -3.18 1.55 8.57
CA VAL A 21 -3.00 1.24 7.15
C VAL A 21 -1.78 1.97 6.60
N LEU A 22 -0.86 1.22 5.99
CA LEU A 22 0.25 1.76 5.21
C LEU A 22 -0.17 1.86 3.74
N VAL A 23 -0.18 3.08 3.19
CA VAL A 23 -0.51 3.33 1.78
C VAL A 23 0.79 3.53 1.00
N ASP A 24 1.06 2.66 0.01
CA ASP A 24 2.19 2.79 -0.91
C ASP A 24 1.75 3.52 -2.20
N PHE A 25 2.16 4.77 -2.33
CA PHE A 25 1.95 5.56 -3.55
C PHE A 25 3.09 5.28 -4.52
N TRP A 26 2.89 4.32 -5.42
CA TRP A 26 3.92 3.87 -6.36
C TRP A 26 3.46 3.93 -7.82
N ALA A 27 4.40 3.64 -8.73
CA ALA A 27 4.12 3.43 -10.15
C ALA A 27 5.13 2.45 -10.77
N PRO A 28 4.78 1.72 -11.85
CA PRO A 28 5.68 0.77 -12.51
C PRO A 28 7.00 1.37 -13.00
N TRP A 29 6.99 2.65 -13.33
CA TRP A 29 8.14 3.42 -13.80
C TRP A 29 8.89 4.13 -12.66
N CYS A 30 8.43 4.05 -11.42
CA CYS A 30 9.11 4.63 -10.27
C CYS A 30 10.32 3.75 -9.88
N GLY A 31 11.51 4.16 -10.29
CA GLY A 31 12.77 3.49 -9.95
C GLY A 31 12.97 3.29 -8.44
N PRO A 32 12.86 4.35 -7.61
CA PRO A 32 12.99 4.23 -6.15
C PRO A 32 11.94 3.32 -5.51
N CYS A 33 10.67 3.40 -5.93
CA CYS A 33 9.58 2.60 -5.37
C CYS A 33 9.84 1.10 -5.55
N ARG A 34 10.31 0.69 -6.75
CA ARG A 34 10.64 -0.71 -7.03
C ARG A 34 11.75 -1.28 -6.13
N MET A 35 12.67 -0.44 -5.64
CA MET A 35 13.70 -0.88 -4.70
C MET A 35 13.16 -1.04 -3.27
N VAL A 36 12.13 -0.28 -2.90
CA VAL A 36 11.51 -0.30 -1.57
C VAL A 36 10.44 -1.38 -1.45
N ALA A 37 9.80 -1.75 -2.56
CA ALA A 37 8.72 -2.75 -2.59
C ALA A 37 9.02 -4.07 -1.85
N PRO A 38 10.21 -4.72 -2.01
CA PRO A 38 10.50 -5.96 -1.29
C PRO A 38 10.51 -5.80 0.23
N VAL A 39 11.00 -4.65 0.72
CA VAL A 39 11.04 -4.35 2.16
C VAL A 39 9.63 -4.14 2.69
N VAL A 40 8.76 -3.46 1.94
CA VAL A 40 7.36 -3.26 2.31
C VAL A 40 6.58 -4.59 2.29
N GLU A 41 6.86 -5.47 1.32
CA GLU A 41 6.28 -6.81 1.26
C GLU A 41 6.72 -7.68 2.45
N GLU A 42 8.00 -7.63 2.84
CA GLU A 42 8.49 -8.32 4.04
C GLU A 42 7.75 -7.85 5.29
N LEU A 43 7.62 -6.53 5.51
CA LEU A 43 6.90 -5.95 6.65
C LEU A 43 5.41 -6.32 6.70
N SER A 44 4.79 -6.62 5.56
CA SER A 44 3.38 -7.02 5.51
C SER A 44 3.14 -8.47 5.96
N ASN A 45 4.19 -9.29 6.06
CA ASN A 45 4.09 -10.70 6.47
C ASN A 45 4.43 -10.93 7.95
N ASP A 46 4.85 -9.89 8.65
CA ASP A 46 5.11 -9.87 10.10
C ASP A 46 3.85 -9.49 10.90
#